data_AF-A0A1Y1MWA2-F1
#
_entry.id   AF-A0A1Y1MWA2-F1
#
_cell.length_a   1.000
_cell.length_b   1.000
_cell.length_c   1.000
_cell.angle_alpha   90.00
_cell.angle_beta   90.00
_cell.angle_gamma   90.00
#
_symmetry.space_group_name_H-M   'P 1'
#
loop_
_entity.id
_entity.type
_entity.pdbx_description
1 polymer ?
#
loop_
_entity_poly.entity_id
_entity_poly.type
_entity_poly.pdbx_seq_one_letter_code
_entity_poly.pdbx_strand_id
1 'polypeptide(L)'
;HGDRTKDAMTFYPKDPYNNVTYYPYGLGQLTDEGKLRSFFLGQQLRRKYDNYLSPKYTTEEVDAASTHYKRTKDTLKFVVEGLFSTGVQNPNDWKILPEKYINVRCTKMPLRVSY
;
A
#
# COMPACT_ATOMS: atom_id res chain seq x y z
N HIS A 1 -5.48 -2.86 -1.69
CA HIS A 1 -4.21 -3.00 -0.94
C HIS A 1 -3.41 -4.15 -1.54
N GLY A 2 -2.11 -4.23 -1.27
CA GLY A 2 -1.29 -5.39 -1.63
C GLY A 2 -1.46 -6.57 -0.66
N ASP A 3 -0.59 -7.58 -0.79
CA ASP A 3 -0.60 -8.77 0.06
C ASP A 3 -0.50 -8.43 1.55
N ARG A 4 -1.28 -9.15 2.35
CA ARG A 4 -1.45 -8.86 3.77
C ARG A 4 -1.49 -10.14 4.59
N THR A 5 -1.21 -9.98 5.87
CA THR A 5 -1.45 -11.01 6.87
C THR A 5 -2.95 -11.22 7.07
N LYS A 6 -3.28 -12.38 7.61
CA LYS A 6 -4.66 -12.79 7.86
C LYS A 6 -5.38 -11.79 8.77
N ASP A 7 -6.68 -11.61 8.53
CA ASP A 7 -7.49 -10.72 9.35
C ASP A 7 -7.93 -11.40 10.66
N ALA A 8 -8.01 -10.62 11.74
CA ALA A 8 -8.55 -11.09 13.00
C ALA A 8 -10.03 -11.54 12.87
N MET A 9 -10.77 -10.96 11.93
CA MET A 9 -12.17 -11.33 11.71
C MET A 9 -12.35 -12.57 10.81
N THR A 10 -11.26 -13.14 10.30
CA THR A 10 -11.30 -14.29 9.35
C THR A 10 -10.94 -15.63 9.99
N PHE A 11 -10.73 -15.68 11.31
CA PHE A 11 -10.55 -16.94 12.01
C PHE A 11 -11.86 -17.73 12.07
N TYR A 12 -11.76 -19.04 11.91
CA TYR A 12 -12.87 -19.98 12.10
C TYR A 12 -12.53 -21.00 13.19
N PRO A 13 -13.52 -21.69 13.79
CA PRO A 13 -13.31 -22.47 15.01
C PRO A 13 -12.25 -23.59 14.95
N LYS A 14 -11.97 -24.14 13.76
CA LYS A 14 -10.98 -25.21 13.56
C LYS A 14 -9.76 -24.75 12.75
N ASP A 15 -9.45 -23.47 12.80
CA ASP A 15 -8.34 -22.92 12.04
C ASP A 15 -6.98 -23.35 12.60
N PRO A 16 -6.14 -24.05 11.82
CA PRO A 16 -4.83 -24.53 12.29
C PRO A 16 -3.82 -23.41 12.56
N TYR A 17 -4.11 -22.18 12.13
CA TYR A 17 -3.23 -21.02 12.26
C TYR A 17 -3.75 -19.98 13.28
N ASN A 18 -4.62 -20.37 14.21
CA ASN A 18 -5.21 -19.45 15.21
C ASN A 18 -4.18 -18.74 16.10
N ASN A 19 -3.04 -19.38 16.38
CA ASN A 19 -2.00 -18.86 17.27
C ASN A 19 -0.93 -18.03 16.55
N VAL A 20 -1.05 -17.83 15.23
CA VAL A 20 -0.08 -17.07 14.46
C VAL A 20 -0.30 -15.57 14.68
N THR A 21 0.70 -14.92 15.26
CA THR A 21 0.66 -13.47 15.56
C THR A 21 1.12 -12.61 14.38
N TYR A 22 1.79 -13.20 13.40
CA TYR A 22 2.40 -12.51 12.24
C TYR A 22 3.37 -11.38 12.61
N TYR A 23 4.09 -11.52 13.73
CA TYR A 23 5.17 -10.60 14.09
C TYR A 23 6.22 -10.52 12.95
N PRO A 24 6.76 -9.34 12.62
CA PRO A 24 6.56 -8.02 13.26
C PRO A 24 5.36 -7.23 12.75
N TYR A 25 4.64 -7.72 11.72
CA TYR A 25 3.56 -6.96 11.09
C TYR A 25 2.30 -6.92 11.97
N GLY A 26 1.91 -8.05 12.55
CA GLY A 26 0.61 -8.23 13.20
C GLY A 26 -0.50 -8.62 12.22
N LEU A 27 -1.71 -8.83 12.74
CA LEU A 27 -2.88 -9.25 11.96
C LEU A 27 -3.42 -8.14 11.05
N GLY A 28 -3.88 -8.52 9.85
CA GLY A 28 -4.49 -7.64 8.86
C GLY A 28 -3.56 -6.56 8.30
N GLN A 29 -2.24 -6.67 8.50
CA GLN A 29 -1.24 -5.70 8.07
C GLN A 29 -0.58 -6.10 6.75
N LEU A 30 -0.06 -5.12 6.03
CA LEU A 30 0.59 -5.30 4.72
C LEU A 30 1.93 -6.02 4.90
N THR A 31 2.17 -7.10 4.15
CA THR A 31 3.46 -7.82 4.15
C THR A 31 4.48 -7.09 3.30
N ASP A 32 5.75 -7.44 3.44
CA ASP A 32 6.81 -6.87 2.61
C ASP A 32 6.65 -7.20 1.13
N GLU A 33 6.14 -8.38 0.79
CA GLU A 33 5.75 -8.74 -0.57
C GLU A 33 4.61 -7.85 -1.08
N GLY A 34 3.64 -7.53 -0.22
CA GLY A 34 2.55 -6.62 -0.55
C GLY A 34 3.01 -5.19 -0.82
N LYS A 35 3.99 -4.71 -0.04
CA LYS A 35 4.66 -3.42 -0.27
C LYS A 35 5.37 -3.40 -1.62
N LEU A 36 6.17 -4.44 -1.89
CA LEU A 36 6.93 -4.57 -3.13
C LEU A 36 6.01 -4.64 -4.37
N ARG A 37 4.93 -5.42 -4.31
CA ARG A 37 3.92 -5.46 -5.39
C ARG A 37 3.25 -4.11 -5.61
N SER A 38 2.92 -3.40 -4.53
CA SER A 38 2.34 -2.05 -4.62
C SER A 38 3.30 -1.07 -5.28
N PHE A 39 4.59 -1.15 -4.95
CA PHE A 39 5.64 -0.35 -5.58
C PHE A 39 5.77 -0.63 -7.08
N PHE A 40 5.79 -1.91 -7.47
CA PHE A 40 5.85 -2.27 -8.90
C PHE A 40 4.60 -1.88 -9.68
N LEU A 41 3.43 -1.95 -9.05
CA LEU A 41 2.21 -1.39 -9.63
C LEU A 41 2.40 0.11 -9.92
N GLY A 42 2.98 0.87 -8.98
CA GLY A 42 3.37 2.26 -9.19
C GLY A 42 4.27 2.46 -10.42
N GLN A 43 5.32 1.65 -10.56
CA GLN A 43 6.22 1.74 -11.71
C GLN A 43 5.55 1.39 -13.04
N GLN A 44 4.66 0.40 -13.05
CA GLN A 44 3.89 0.05 -14.24
C GLN A 44 2.97 1.21 -14.66
N LEU A 45 2.33 1.86 -13.68
CA LEU A 45 1.56 3.07 -13.92
C LEU A 45 2.44 4.21 -14.42
N ARG A 46 3.65 4.39 -13.87
CA ARG A 46 4.61 5.39 -14.36
C ARG A 46 4.92 5.19 -15.83
N ARG A 47 5.30 3.97 -16.23
CA ARG A 47 5.58 3.66 -17.65
C ARG A 47 4.38 3.91 -18.56
N LYS A 48 3.17 3.61 -18.07
CA LYS A 48 1.94 3.80 -18.85
C LYS A 48 1.58 5.28 -19.04
N TYR A 49 1.84 6.10 -18.03
CA TYR A 49 1.43 7.52 -18.00
C TYR A 49 2.62 8.49 -18.03
N ASP A 50 3.80 8.05 -18.47
CA ASP A 50 5.04 8.84 -18.42
C ASP A 50 4.92 10.15 -19.22
N ASN A 51 4.19 10.11 -20.34
CA ASN A 51 3.94 11.29 -21.18
C ASN A 51 2.92 12.28 -20.59
N TYR A 52 2.19 11.89 -19.54
CA TYR A 52 1.13 12.71 -18.92
C TYR A 52 1.52 13.23 -17.53
N LEU A 53 2.40 12.51 -16.82
CA LEU A 53 2.77 12.81 -15.45
C LEU A 53 4.11 13.51 -15.38
N SER A 54 4.18 14.60 -14.62
CA SER A 54 5.45 15.26 -14.33
C SER A 54 6.43 14.29 -13.66
N PRO A 55 7.76 14.47 -13.83
CA PRO A 55 8.77 13.62 -13.17
C PRO A 55 8.69 13.64 -11.64
N LYS A 56 8.06 14.67 -11.05
CA LYS A 56 7.88 14.84 -9.61
C LYS A 56 6.40 14.91 -9.29
N TYR A 57 6.04 14.42 -8.10
CA TYR A 57 4.69 14.51 -7.57
C TYR A 57 4.27 15.96 -7.36
N THR A 58 3.05 16.29 -7.81
CA THR A 58 2.38 17.56 -7.57
C THR A 58 0.93 17.28 -7.17
N THR A 59 0.37 18.09 -6.27
CA THR A 59 -1.01 17.94 -5.79
C THR A 59 -2.05 18.32 -6.84
N GLU A 60 -1.62 19.01 -7.90
CA GLU A 60 -2.46 19.44 -9.02
C GLU A 60 -2.65 18.32 -10.05
N GLU A 61 -1.68 17.42 -10.20
CA GLU A 61 -1.74 16.31 -11.16
C GLU A 61 -2.29 15.02 -10.57
N VAL A 62 -1.99 14.73 -9.29
CA VAL A 62 -2.36 13.46 -8.65
C VAL A 62 -2.98 13.70 -7.28
N ASP A 63 -4.26 13.36 -7.16
CA ASP A 63 -4.94 13.18 -5.87
C ASP A 63 -5.00 11.69 -5.52
N ALA A 64 -4.57 11.35 -4.31
CA ALA A 64 -4.43 9.98 -3.83
C ALA A 64 -5.20 9.79 -2.51
N ALA A 65 -6.24 8.95 -2.55
CA ALA A 65 -7.11 8.69 -1.40
C ALA A 65 -7.13 7.21 -1.01
N SER A 66 -7.17 6.94 0.30
CA SER A 66 -7.31 5.57 0.85
C SER A 66 -8.30 5.50 2.00
N THR A 67 -8.80 4.30 2.29
CA THR A 67 -9.54 4.01 3.53
C THR A 67 -8.64 4.12 4.77
N HIS A 68 -9.25 4.20 5.96
CA HIS A 68 -8.52 4.40 7.23
C HIS A 68 -7.68 3.23 7.73
N TYR A 69 -7.66 2.08 7.04
CA TYR A 69 -6.82 0.98 7.43
C TYR A 69 -5.33 1.27 7.16
N LYS A 70 -4.46 0.89 8.09
CA LYS A 70 -3.01 1.03 7.92
C LYS A 70 -2.52 0.36 6.64
N ARG A 71 -2.96 -0.87 6.36
CA ARG A 71 -2.60 -1.59 5.11
C ARG A 71 -2.95 -0.83 3.83
N THR A 72 -4.06 -0.07 3.80
CA THR A 72 -4.47 0.67 2.61
C THR A 72 -3.68 1.96 2.44
N LYS A 73 -3.36 2.64 3.55
CA LYS A 73 -2.44 3.79 3.56
C LYS A 73 -1.04 3.39 3.11
N ASP A 74 -0.53 2.30 3.66
CA ASP A 74 0.79 1.77 3.32
C ASP A 74 0.84 1.34 1.83
N THR A 75 -0.19 0.63 1.33
CA THR A 75 -0.28 0.29 -0.10
C THR A 75 -0.22 1.55 -0.96
N LEU A 76 -1.06 2.54 -0.66
CA LEU A 76 -1.15 3.75 -1.46
C LEU A 76 0.17 4.51 -1.46
N LYS A 77 0.84 4.59 -0.31
CA LYS A 77 2.19 5.16 -0.19
C LYS A 77 3.16 4.48 -1.15
N PHE A 78 3.27 3.14 -1.13
CA PHE A 78 4.19 2.42 -2.02
C PHE A 78 3.82 2.55 -3.50
N VAL A 79 2.52 2.60 -3.84
CA VAL A 79 2.10 2.87 -5.23
C VAL A 79 2.58 4.25 -5.69
N VAL A 80 2.37 5.30 -4.89
CA VAL A 80 2.77 6.66 -5.27
C VAL A 80 4.30 6.81 -5.28
N GLU A 81 5.00 6.17 -4.34
CA GLU A 81 6.46 6.09 -4.38
C GLU A 81 6.95 5.42 -5.66
N GLY A 82 6.33 4.31 -6.09
CA GLY A 82 6.65 3.66 -7.36
C GLY A 82 6.30 4.49 -8.59
N LEU A 83 5.24 5.31 -8.49
CA LEU A 83 4.78 6.18 -9.56
C LEU A 83 5.75 7.35 -9.83
N PHE A 84 6.43 7.85 -8.80
CA PHE A 84 7.33 9.01 -8.90
C PHE A 84 8.80 8.69 -8.56
N SER A 85 9.14 7.43 -8.35
CA SER A 85 10.54 7.01 -8.17
C SER A 85 11.22 6.92 -9.53
N THR A 86 12.26 7.72 -9.71
CA THR A 86 13.07 7.75 -10.94
C THR A 86 14.28 6.80 -10.89
N GLY A 87 14.37 5.88 -9.92
CA GLY A 87 15.65 5.18 -9.67
C GLY A 87 15.63 3.75 -9.15
N VAL A 88 14.51 3.20 -8.68
CA VAL A 88 14.50 1.81 -8.17
C VAL A 88 14.14 0.83 -9.28
N GLN A 89 15.16 0.43 -10.03
CA GLN A 89 15.08 -0.60 -11.07
C GLN A 89 15.12 -2.02 -10.47
N ASN A 90 15.87 -2.19 -9.36
CA ASN A 90 16.07 -3.50 -8.76
C ASN A 90 15.04 -3.79 -7.65
N PRO A 91 14.40 -4.97 -7.68
CA PRO A 91 13.47 -5.43 -6.64
C PRO A 91 14.04 -5.54 -5.23
N ASN A 92 15.35 -5.48 -5.05
CA ASN A 92 16.00 -5.61 -3.74
C ASN A 92 16.26 -4.25 -3.06
N ASP A 93 16.25 -3.16 -3.84
CA ASP A 93 16.60 -1.81 -3.35
C ASP A 93 15.40 -1.10 -2.70
N TRP A 94 14.19 -1.66 -2.81
CA TRP A 94 12.96 -1.08 -2.25
C TRP A 94 13.02 -0.92 -0.72
N LYS A 95 13.83 -1.72 -0.02
CA LYS A 95 14.04 -1.63 1.44
C LYS A 95 14.79 -0.37 1.87
N ILE A 96 15.44 0.33 0.92
CA ILE A 96 16.28 1.51 1.15
C ILE A 96 15.48 2.80 0.85
N LEU A 97 14.23 2.68 0.39
CA LEU A 97 13.40 3.85 0.11
C LEU A 97 13.18 4.66 1.40
N PRO A 98 13.63 5.93 1.44
CA PRO A 98 13.29 6.79 2.57
C PRO A 98 11.79 6.93 2.59
N GLU A 99 11.17 6.75 3.76
CA GLU A 99 9.76 7.01 3.97
C GLU A 99 9.48 8.50 3.76
N LYS A 100 9.32 8.92 2.50
CA LYS A 100 8.85 10.26 2.19
C LYS A 100 7.37 10.29 2.50
N TYR A 101 6.98 11.15 3.44
CA TYR A 101 5.59 11.36 3.79
C TYR A 101 4.89 12.06 2.63
N ILE A 102 4.22 11.29 1.79
CA ILE A 102 3.26 11.82 0.82
C ILE A 102 1.96 12.08 1.59
N ASN A 103 1.39 13.27 1.42
CA ASN A 103 0.11 13.63 2.04
C ASN A 103 -1.02 12.82 1.41
N VAL A 104 -1.29 11.64 1.96
CA VAL A 104 -2.39 10.77 1.55
C VAL A 104 -3.67 11.23 2.22
N ARG A 105 -4.68 11.62 1.42
CA ARG A 105 -6.00 11.93 1.94
C ARG A 105 -6.67 10.64 2.41
N CYS A 106 -7.31 10.71 3.57
CA CYS A 106 -7.98 9.55 4.15
C CYS A 106 -9.45 9.89 4.40
N THR A 107 -10.34 9.13 3.75
CA THR A 107 -11.77 9.34 3.86
C THR A 107 -12.35 8.41 4.91
N LYS A 108 -12.96 8.97 5.96
CA LYS A 108 -13.75 8.22 6.94
C LYS A 108 -15.01 7.78 6.21
N MET A 109 -15.05 6.53 5.73
CA MET A 109 -16.32 5.97 5.29
C MET A 109 -17.22 5.90 6.53
N PRO A 110 -18.40 6.53 6.54
CA PRO A 110 -19.37 6.26 7.59
C PRO A 110 -19.72 4.78 7.50
N LEU A 111 -19.66 4.08 8.64
CA LEU A 111 -20.20 2.72 8.76
C LEU A 111 -21.72 2.80 8.47
N ARG A 112 -22.12 2.64 7.20
CA ARG A 112 -23.50 2.25 6.90
C ARG A 112 -23.58 0.75 7.18
N VAL A 113 -23.89 0.43 8.43
CA VAL A 113 -24.53 -0.84 8.75
C VAL A 113 -25.96 -0.71 8.24
N SER A 114 -26.25 -1.32 7.10
CA SER A 114 -27.63 -1.59 6.69
C SER A 114 -27.82 -3.08 6.87
N TYR A 115 -28.37 -3.47 8.01
CA TYR A 115 -29.27 -4.60 8.25
C TYR A 115 -30.00 -4.36 9.56
#